data_AF-A0A345H2U3-F1
#
_entry.id   AF-A0A345H2U3-F1
#
_cell.length_a   1.000
_cell.length_b   1.000
_cell.length_c   1.000
_cell.angle_alpha   90.00
_cell.angle_beta   90.00
_cell.angle_gamma   90.00
#
_symmetry.space_group_name_H-M   'P 1'
#
loop_
_entity.id
_entity.type
_entity.pdbx_description
1 polymer ?
#
loop_
_entity_poly.entity_id
_entity_poly.type
_entity_poly.pdbx_seq_one_letter_code
_entity_poly.pdbx_strand_id
1 'polypeptide(L)'
;MSTSNNALTLKQILLGISDSLNEAQNHLRNVKPYDEFGRPNTLYTLPYLDFNLQVEAEFEKETSSESPATESKTARTSMAQTYQKGYARTLAFKPVASTNTSTDTKESNKVTSTISGRFIAVVPNEGLPQMIINATPKATNTIHVFDIDVEVFNAAGEKISAALVEFNYNQQKTELLNPNATLNHNTTFLNTSEIRTDSNGKAQTQVQVDGVDFANGHILIIEVNVGNVLTKISIQK
;
A
#
# COMPACT_ATOMS: atom_id res chain seq x y z
N MET A 1 -12.61 25.82 -11.36
CA MET A 1 -11.97 24.54 -11.74
C MET A 1 -10.44 24.56 -11.64
N SER A 2 -9.76 25.66 -11.26
CA SER A 2 -8.29 25.70 -11.16
C SER A 2 -7.73 25.18 -9.82
N THR A 3 -8.49 25.27 -8.72
CA THR A 3 -8.06 24.87 -7.38
C THR A 3 -7.86 23.37 -7.21
N SER A 4 -8.71 22.54 -7.84
CA SER A 4 -8.62 21.07 -7.76
C SER A 4 -7.37 20.52 -8.46
N ASN A 5 -6.94 21.14 -9.56
CA ASN A 5 -5.75 20.71 -10.29
C ASN A 5 -4.47 21.02 -9.53
N ASN A 6 -4.40 22.17 -8.84
CA ASN A 6 -3.26 22.54 -7.99
C ASN A 6 -3.13 21.65 -6.75
N ALA A 7 -4.25 21.22 -6.15
CA ALA A 7 -4.23 20.29 -5.02
C ALA A 7 -3.74 18.90 -5.44
N LEU A 8 -4.06 18.44 -6.65
CA LEU A 8 -3.67 17.13 -7.16
C LEU A 8 -2.15 17.07 -7.47
N THR A 9 -1.60 18.11 -8.08
CA THR A 9 -0.15 18.17 -8.40
C THR A 9 0.69 18.29 -7.13
N LEU A 10 0.26 19.08 -6.16
CA LEU A 10 0.95 19.21 -4.88
C LEU A 10 0.97 17.90 -4.09
N LYS A 11 -0.16 17.18 -4.05
CA LYS A 11 -0.24 15.86 -3.42
C LYS A 11 0.76 14.88 -4.05
N GLN A 12 0.88 14.89 -5.38
CA GLN A 12 1.83 14.05 -6.10
C GLN A 12 3.29 14.41 -5.78
N ILE A 13 3.61 15.71 -5.68
CA ILE A 13 4.96 16.17 -5.28
C ILE A 13 5.28 15.69 -3.86
N LEU A 14 4.37 15.86 -2.91
CA LEU A 14 4.58 15.44 -1.51
C LEU A 14 4.74 13.92 -1.38
N LEU A 15 3.95 13.13 -2.13
CA LEU A 15 4.10 11.68 -2.20
C LEU A 15 5.46 11.28 -2.78
N GLY A 16 5.87 11.88 -3.90
CA GLY A 16 7.18 11.60 -4.51
C GLY A 16 8.36 11.96 -3.59
N ILE A 17 8.27 13.05 -2.84
CA ILE A 17 9.27 13.40 -1.81
C ILE A 17 9.28 12.34 -0.70
N SER A 18 8.11 11.89 -0.23
CA SER A 18 8.01 10.87 0.82
C SER A 18 8.64 9.54 0.39
N ASP A 19 8.35 9.09 -0.83
CA ASP A 19 8.85 7.82 -1.37
C ASP A 19 10.38 7.87 -1.59
N SER A 20 10.88 8.96 -2.20
CA SER A 20 12.33 9.14 -2.43
C SER A 20 13.12 9.23 -1.12
N LEU A 21 12.56 9.85 -0.08
CA LEU A 21 13.19 9.88 1.25
C LEU A 21 13.24 8.49 1.89
N ASN A 22 12.17 7.72 1.77
CA ASN A 22 12.13 6.36 2.31
C ASN A 22 13.15 5.45 1.59
N GLU A 23 13.27 5.59 0.27
CA GLU A 23 14.27 4.89 -0.53
C GLU A 23 15.71 5.26 -0.12
N ALA A 24 15.99 6.55 0.02
CA ALA A 24 17.31 7.04 0.45
C ALA A 24 17.68 6.55 1.86
N GLN A 25 16.73 6.57 2.80
CA GLN A 25 16.94 6.02 4.15
C GLN A 25 17.20 4.51 4.11
N ASN A 26 16.47 3.77 3.28
CA ASN A 26 16.68 2.33 3.13
C ASN A 26 18.07 2.03 2.56
N HIS A 27 18.56 2.85 1.63
CA HIS A 27 19.93 2.73 1.11
C HIS A 27 20.98 2.97 2.20
N LEU A 28 20.83 4.03 3.00
CA LEU A 28 21.72 4.34 4.13
C LEU A 28 21.70 3.24 5.20
N ARG A 29 20.55 2.61 5.45
CA ARG A 29 20.41 1.51 6.42
C ARG A 29 21.08 0.21 5.95
N ASN A 30 21.15 -0.02 4.64
CA ASN A 30 21.69 -1.25 4.05
C ASN A 30 23.21 -1.17 3.79
N VAL A 31 23.87 -0.08 4.20
CA VAL A 31 25.35 -0.01 4.20
C VAL A 31 25.89 -1.01 5.21
N LYS A 32 26.94 -1.76 4.83
CA LYS A 32 27.57 -2.74 5.72
C LYS A 32 28.07 -2.04 6.99
N PRO A 33 27.90 -2.64 8.20
CA PRO A 33 28.33 -2.02 9.45
C PRO A 33 29.83 -1.77 9.54
N TYR A 34 30.63 -2.49 8.76
CA TYR A 34 32.08 -2.36 8.71
C TYR A 34 32.56 -2.20 7.27
N ASP A 35 33.64 -1.44 7.09
CA ASP A 35 34.39 -1.39 5.85
C ASP A 35 35.30 -2.62 5.68
N GLU A 36 36.00 -2.70 4.55
CA GLU A 36 36.92 -3.79 4.21
C GLU A 36 38.13 -3.91 5.18
N PHE A 37 38.37 -2.88 6.00
CA PHE A 37 39.42 -2.83 7.01
C PHE A 37 38.89 -3.06 8.43
N GLY A 38 37.62 -3.46 8.57
CA GLY A 38 36.99 -3.74 9.86
C GLY A 38 36.67 -2.49 10.69
N ARG A 39 36.74 -1.29 10.11
CA ARG A 39 36.35 -0.05 10.78
C ARG A 39 34.83 0.12 10.71
N PRO A 40 34.17 0.58 11.79
CA PRO A 40 32.73 0.77 11.77
C PRO A 40 32.36 1.89 10.78
N ASN A 41 31.38 1.62 9.92
CA ASN A 41 30.74 2.64 9.11
C ASN A 41 29.74 3.42 9.96
N THR A 42 29.56 4.70 9.66
CA THR A 42 28.58 5.54 10.33
C THR A 42 27.18 5.19 9.84
N LEU A 43 26.35 4.62 10.71
CA LEU A 43 24.94 4.40 10.43
C LEU A 43 24.20 5.74 10.54
N TYR A 44 23.65 6.21 9.43
CA TYR A 44 22.81 7.40 9.40
C TYR A 44 21.34 7.02 9.47
N THR A 45 20.62 7.61 10.42
CA THR A 45 19.15 7.60 10.48
C THR A 45 18.66 9.03 10.47
N LEU A 46 17.62 9.32 9.68
CA LEU A 46 16.99 10.65 9.61
C LEU A 46 15.73 10.62 10.49
N PRO A 47 15.78 11.10 11.76
CA PRO A 47 14.63 11.02 12.66
C PRO A 47 13.49 11.96 12.23
N TYR A 48 13.83 13.11 11.67
CA TYR A 48 12.89 14.07 11.11
C TYR A 48 13.51 14.82 9.94
N LEU A 49 12.67 15.24 8.99
CA LEU A 49 13.06 16.14 7.91
C LEU A 49 12.08 17.29 7.84
N ASP A 50 12.58 18.50 8.09
CA ASP A 50 11.84 19.73 7.88
C ASP A 50 11.96 20.15 6.42
N PHE A 51 10.83 20.50 5.80
CA PHE A 51 10.82 21.04 4.45
C PHE A 51 10.06 22.36 4.38
N ASN A 52 10.48 23.19 3.42
CA ASN A 52 9.77 24.38 3.01
C ASN A 52 9.77 24.43 1.47
N LEU A 53 8.59 24.34 0.87
CA LEU A 53 8.39 24.31 -0.57
C LEU A 53 7.70 25.60 -1.01
N GLN A 54 8.36 26.36 -1.89
CA GLN A 54 7.77 27.51 -2.58
C GLN A 54 7.39 27.10 -3.99
N VAL A 55 6.10 27.17 -4.32
CA VAL A 55 5.57 26.87 -5.65
C VAL A 55 5.11 28.17 -6.30
N GLU A 56 5.68 28.49 -7.46
CA GLU A 56 5.31 29.64 -8.27
C GLU A 56 4.53 29.15 -9.50
N ALA A 57 3.29 29.60 -9.64
CA ALA A 57 2.47 29.31 -10.81
C ALA A 57 2.26 30.57 -11.65
N GLU A 58 2.53 30.47 -12.96
CA GLU A 58 2.30 31.53 -13.93
C GLU A 58 1.12 31.16 -14.83
N PHE A 59 0.14 32.07 -14.95
CA PHE A 59 -1.00 31.90 -15.84
C PHE A 59 -0.81 32.76 -17.09
N GLU A 60 -0.55 32.12 -18.24
CA GLU A 60 -0.55 32.83 -19.52
C GLU A 60 -1.98 33.05 -20.02
N LYS A 61 -2.34 34.32 -20.23
CA LYS A 61 -3.57 34.70 -20.94
C LYS A 61 -3.22 34.92 -22.41
N GLU A 62 -3.49 33.93 -23.26
CA GLU A 62 -3.45 34.14 -24.71
C GLU A 62 -4.54 35.14 -25.11
N THR A 63 -4.14 36.36 -25.46
CA THR A 63 -5.00 37.33 -26.13
C THR A 63 -4.59 37.29 -27.60
N SER A 64 -5.31 36.51 -28.41
CA SER A 64 -5.14 36.53 -29.86
C SER A 64 -5.67 37.87 -30.40
N SER A 65 -4.75 38.78 -30.72
CA SER A 65 -5.04 39.97 -31.52
C SER A 65 -4.99 39.59 -33.00
N GLU A 66 -6.15 39.52 -33.65
CA GLU A 66 -6.24 39.46 -35.12
C GLU A 66 -5.83 40.83 -35.70
N SER A 67 -4.75 40.86 -36.50
CA SER A 67 -4.41 42.01 -37.35
C SER A 67 -5.28 42.00 -38.62
N PRO A 68 -5.80 43.15 -39.08
CA PRO A 68 -6.67 43.20 -40.25
C PRO A 68 -5.89 42.90 -41.55
N ALA A 69 -6.48 42.04 -42.38
CA ALA A 69 -5.92 41.56 -43.63
C ALA A 69 -5.97 42.62 -44.74
N THR A 70 -4.86 42.81 -45.45
CA THR A 70 -4.80 43.53 -46.73
C THR A 70 -5.38 42.66 -47.84
N GLU A 71 -6.35 43.24 -48.56
CA GLU A 71 -7.08 42.66 -49.68
C GLU A 71 -6.17 42.25 -50.84
N SER A 72 -6.44 41.08 -51.44
CA SER A 72 -6.38 40.83 -52.88
C SER A 72 -6.84 39.40 -53.19
N LYS A 73 -8.12 39.18 -53.54
CA LYS A 73 -8.52 38.01 -54.36
C LYS A 73 -9.70 38.36 -55.27
N THR A 74 -9.47 38.23 -56.57
CA THR A 74 -10.52 38.15 -57.58
C THR A 74 -11.15 36.76 -57.59
N ALA A 75 -12.48 36.78 -57.77
CA ALA A 75 -13.32 35.76 -58.41
C ALA A 75 -13.91 34.62 -57.54
N ARG A 76 -15.23 34.80 -57.26
CA ARG A 76 -16.38 33.91 -57.59
C ARG A 76 -16.33 32.47 -57.03
N THR A 77 -17.32 31.92 -56.32
CA THR A 77 -18.77 32.14 -56.31
C THR A 77 -19.41 31.39 -55.12
N SER A 78 -20.31 32.09 -54.42
CA SER A 78 -21.59 31.70 -53.79
C SER A 78 -21.81 30.34 -53.09
N MET A 79 -22.21 30.49 -51.82
CA MET A 79 -23.36 29.88 -51.13
C MET A 79 -23.32 28.39 -50.75
N ALA A 80 -23.12 28.14 -49.45
CA ALA A 80 -24.16 27.59 -48.58
C ALA A 80 -23.75 27.71 -47.10
N GLN A 81 -24.66 28.30 -46.32
CA GLN A 81 -24.86 28.28 -44.87
C GLN A 81 -24.46 26.94 -44.21
N THR A 82 -24.12 26.77 -42.93
CA THR A 82 -24.04 27.55 -41.68
C THR A 82 -23.79 26.47 -40.63
N TYR A 83 -22.73 26.52 -39.81
CA TYR A 83 -22.72 25.94 -38.45
C TYR A 83 -21.55 26.60 -37.68
N GLN A 84 -21.83 27.66 -36.92
CA GLN A 84 -20.88 28.18 -35.94
C GLN A 84 -20.73 27.15 -34.82
N LYS A 85 -19.65 26.36 -34.87
CA LYS A 85 -19.25 25.47 -33.78
C LYS A 85 -18.38 26.26 -32.83
N GLY A 86 -18.96 26.73 -31.73
CA GLY A 86 -18.25 27.41 -30.64
C GLY A 86 -17.19 26.49 -30.06
N TYR A 87 -15.92 26.78 -30.33
CA TYR A 87 -14.80 26.10 -29.71
C TYR A 87 -14.71 26.58 -28.25
N ALA A 88 -14.97 25.67 -27.32
CA ALA A 88 -14.75 25.90 -25.89
C ALA A 88 -13.27 26.21 -25.66
N ARG A 89 -12.98 27.31 -24.96
CA ARG A 89 -11.64 27.69 -24.52
C ARG A 89 -11.08 26.58 -23.63
N THR A 90 -10.07 25.86 -24.10
CA THR A 90 -9.34 24.88 -23.30
C THR A 90 -8.08 25.52 -22.72
N LEU A 91 -8.02 25.64 -21.40
CA LEU A 91 -6.80 26.00 -20.68
C LEU A 91 -5.86 24.78 -20.70
N ALA A 92 -4.68 24.91 -21.32
CA ALA A 92 -3.66 23.87 -21.32
C ALA A 92 -2.54 24.24 -20.34
N PHE A 93 -2.19 23.30 -19.44
CA PHE A 93 -1.09 23.46 -18.49
C PHE A 93 0.24 23.02 -19.16
N LYS A 94 1.26 23.86 -19.07
CA LYS A 94 2.64 23.52 -19.45
C LYS A 94 3.59 23.87 -18.30
N PRO A 95 4.39 22.92 -17.78
CA PRO A 95 5.44 23.24 -16.82
C PRO A 95 6.54 24.05 -17.49
N VAL A 96 7.02 25.10 -16.82
CA VAL A 96 8.04 26.01 -17.35
C VAL A 96 9.42 25.37 -17.26
N ALA A 97 10.13 25.26 -18.38
CA ALA A 97 11.57 24.98 -18.39
C ALA A 97 12.30 26.32 -18.25
N SER A 98 13.19 26.44 -17.25
CA SER A 98 13.97 27.66 -17.04
C SER A 98 14.85 27.98 -18.25
N THR A 99 14.50 29.06 -18.96
CA THR A 99 15.46 29.78 -19.80
C THR A 99 15.25 31.28 -19.63
N ASN A 100 16.30 31.95 -19.15
CA ASN A 100 16.42 33.39 -19.16
C ASN A 100 16.32 33.91 -20.60
N THR A 101 15.52 34.96 -20.83
CA THR A 101 15.83 36.25 -21.52
C THR A 101 14.61 36.78 -22.28
N SER A 102 14.44 38.10 -22.19
CA SER A 102 13.64 39.01 -23.04
C SER A 102 12.23 39.38 -22.56
N THR A 103 12.21 40.48 -21.79
CA THR A 103 11.38 41.69 -21.99
C THR A 103 10.15 41.53 -22.88
N ASP A 104 9.03 41.15 -22.27
CA ASP A 104 7.70 41.58 -22.71
C ASP A 104 6.84 41.74 -21.45
N THR A 105 6.29 42.93 -21.24
CA THR A 105 5.52 43.27 -20.02
C THR A 105 4.13 42.66 -20.11
N LYS A 106 4.05 41.35 -19.95
CA LYS A 106 2.78 40.64 -19.73
C LYS A 106 2.56 40.56 -18.23
N GLU A 107 1.47 41.16 -17.75
CA GLU A 107 1.01 40.99 -16.37
C GLU A 107 0.73 39.51 -16.13
N SER A 108 1.72 38.82 -15.60
CA SER A 108 1.60 37.43 -15.22
C SER A 108 1.10 37.36 -13.79
N ASN A 109 -0.05 36.74 -13.60
CA ASN A 109 -0.61 36.53 -12.26
C ASN A 109 0.19 35.43 -11.58
N LYS A 110 1.32 35.81 -10.98
CA LYS A 110 2.18 34.93 -10.21
C LYS A 110 1.49 34.59 -8.89
N VAL A 111 1.13 33.32 -8.71
CA VAL A 111 0.65 32.81 -7.42
C VAL A 111 1.80 32.07 -6.74
N THR A 112 2.29 32.61 -5.63
CA THR A 112 3.30 31.97 -4.79
C THR A 112 2.61 31.26 -3.62
N SER A 113 2.80 29.95 -3.50
CA SER A 113 2.34 29.16 -2.35
C SER A 113 3.54 28.61 -1.58
N THR A 114 3.57 28.83 -0.27
CA THR A 114 4.61 28.30 0.63
C THR A 114 4.02 27.22 1.50
N ILE A 115 4.64 26.03 1.52
CA ILE A 115 4.19 24.87 2.29
C ILE A 115 5.36 24.40 3.13
N SER A 116 5.17 24.40 4.44
CA SER A 116 6.13 23.86 5.38
C SER A 116 5.56 22.65 6.09
N GLY A 117 6.43 21.70 6.43
CA GLY A 117 6.04 20.48 7.12
C GLY A 117 7.25 19.71 7.61
N ARG A 118 6.98 18.64 8.37
CA ARG A 118 7.98 17.74 8.92
C ARG A 118 7.61 16.31 8.59
N PHE A 119 8.52 15.57 7.96
CA PHE A 119 8.45 14.12 7.94
C PHE A 119 9.03 13.59 9.25
N ILE A 120 8.35 12.62 9.87
CA ILE A 120 8.81 11.96 11.11
C ILE A 120 8.95 10.47 10.80
N ALA A 121 10.11 9.91 11.08
CA ALA A 121 10.31 8.47 10.99
C ALA A 121 9.60 7.80 12.17
N VAL A 122 8.50 7.10 11.90
CA VAL A 122 7.88 6.21 12.87
C VAL A 122 8.46 4.80 12.69
N VAL A 123 8.93 4.22 13.79
CA VAL A 123 9.36 2.82 13.80
C VAL A 123 8.15 1.92 13.51
N PRO A 124 8.32 0.81 12.78
CA PRO A 124 7.25 -0.16 12.57
C PRO A 124 6.63 -0.57 13.92
N ASN A 125 5.30 -0.71 13.95
CA ASN A 125 4.52 -1.13 15.12
C ASN A 125 4.71 -0.25 16.38
N GLU A 126 4.94 1.07 16.22
CA GLU A 126 5.11 2.01 17.35
C GLU A 126 6.29 1.67 18.28
N GLY A 127 7.23 0.83 17.81
CA GLY A 127 8.34 0.33 18.62
C GLY A 127 7.97 -0.87 19.50
N LEU A 128 6.73 -1.34 19.42
CA LEU A 128 6.32 -2.58 20.06
C LEU A 128 6.82 -3.79 19.27
N PRO A 129 7.37 -4.82 19.93
CA PRO A 129 7.72 -6.07 19.29
C PRO A 129 6.52 -6.69 18.57
N GLN A 130 6.69 -7.04 17.29
CA GLN A 130 5.64 -7.68 16.49
C GLN A 130 5.25 -9.04 17.09
N MET A 131 3.95 -9.32 17.17
CA MET A 131 3.46 -10.65 17.55
C MET A 131 3.64 -11.67 16.43
N ILE A 132 3.95 -12.90 16.82
CA ILE A 132 4.21 -14.05 15.96
C ILE A 132 3.36 -15.21 16.47
N ILE A 133 2.73 -15.93 15.54
CA ILE A 133 1.94 -17.13 15.82
C ILE A 133 2.66 -18.31 15.19
N ASN A 134 3.02 -19.30 16.00
CA ASN A 134 3.45 -20.61 15.53
C ASN A 134 2.32 -21.60 15.77
N ALA A 135 1.75 -22.16 14.71
CA ALA A 135 0.65 -23.12 14.77
C ALA A 135 1.08 -24.42 14.10
N THR A 136 0.93 -25.56 14.79
CA THR A 136 1.33 -26.88 14.30
C THR A 136 0.20 -27.89 14.49
N PRO A 137 -0.35 -28.47 13.42
CA PRO A 137 -1.29 -29.59 13.54
C PRO A 137 -0.54 -30.88 13.87
N LYS A 138 -1.08 -31.68 14.79
CA LYS A 138 -0.57 -32.99 15.20
C LYS A 138 -1.69 -34.02 15.13
N ALA A 139 -1.43 -35.15 14.48
CA ALA A 139 -2.40 -36.24 14.44
C ALA A 139 -2.62 -36.82 15.85
N THR A 140 -3.86 -37.13 16.17
CA THR A 140 -4.21 -37.83 17.42
C THR A 140 -4.36 -39.33 17.18
N ASN A 141 -4.63 -40.10 18.25
CA ASN A 141 -4.97 -41.52 18.14
C ASN A 141 -6.37 -41.75 17.54
N THR A 142 -7.20 -40.69 17.48
CA THR A 142 -8.53 -40.75 16.88
C THR A 142 -8.44 -40.42 15.40
N ILE A 143 -9.06 -41.25 14.56
CA ILE A 143 -9.04 -41.08 13.12
C ILE A 143 -9.67 -39.72 12.74
N HIS A 144 -9.00 -38.98 11.85
CA HIS A 144 -9.43 -37.66 11.37
C HIS A 144 -9.56 -36.57 12.44
N VAL A 145 -8.93 -36.76 13.60
CA VAL A 145 -8.87 -35.73 14.65
C VAL A 145 -7.42 -35.30 14.82
N PHE A 146 -7.21 -33.97 14.81
CA PHE A 146 -5.92 -33.34 14.94
C PHE A 146 -5.92 -32.35 16.12
N ASP A 147 -4.87 -32.40 16.92
CA ASP A 147 -4.54 -31.35 17.90
C ASP A 147 -3.86 -30.20 17.15
N ILE A 148 -4.34 -28.97 17.32
CA ILE A 148 -3.69 -27.77 16.81
C ILE A 148 -3.01 -27.10 17.98
N ASP A 149 -1.69 -27.24 18.05
CA ASP A 149 -0.87 -26.57 19.04
C ASP A 149 -0.50 -25.18 18.53
N VAL A 150 -0.81 -24.16 19.32
CA VAL A 150 -0.49 -22.76 19.01
C VAL A 150 0.42 -22.20 20.10
N GLU A 151 1.46 -21.50 19.66
CA GLU A 151 2.35 -20.71 20.50
C GLU A 151 2.37 -19.27 19.99
N VAL A 152 2.13 -18.33 20.91
CA VAL A 152 2.09 -16.89 20.63
C VAL A 152 3.23 -16.22 21.39
N PHE A 153 4.09 -15.54 20.64
CA PHE A 153 5.25 -14.84 21.18
C PHE A 153 5.52 -13.57 20.37
N ASN A 154 6.33 -12.66 20.88
CA ASN A 154 6.73 -11.48 20.13
C ASN A 154 8.13 -11.63 19.51
N ALA A 155 8.52 -10.68 18.65
CA ALA A 155 9.83 -10.66 18.00
C ALA A 155 11.02 -10.58 18.99
N ALA A 156 10.78 -10.19 20.25
CA ALA A 156 11.78 -10.22 21.32
C ALA A 156 11.85 -11.58 22.05
N GLY A 157 11.04 -12.57 21.64
CA GLY A 157 10.99 -13.91 22.23
C GLY A 157 10.10 -14.05 23.46
N GLU A 158 9.43 -12.99 23.88
CA GLU A 158 8.51 -13.00 25.02
C GLU A 158 7.24 -13.78 24.69
N LYS A 159 6.81 -14.66 25.60
CA LYS A 159 5.57 -15.42 25.47
C LYS A 159 4.37 -14.56 25.86
N ILE A 160 3.34 -14.56 25.02
CA ILE A 160 2.16 -13.71 25.24
C ILE A 160 1.06 -14.53 25.90
N SER A 161 0.85 -14.29 27.19
CA SER A 161 -0.24 -14.92 27.96
C SER A 161 -1.58 -14.22 27.77
N ALA A 162 -2.66 -14.96 27.99
CA ALA A 162 -4.05 -14.49 27.90
C ALA A 162 -4.45 -13.87 26.55
N ALA A 163 -3.67 -14.08 25.48
CA ALA A 163 -4.02 -13.65 24.13
C ALA A 163 -5.17 -14.51 23.59
N LEU A 164 -6.19 -13.88 23.01
CA LEU A 164 -7.30 -14.60 22.39
C LEU A 164 -6.86 -15.16 21.03
N VAL A 165 -6.83 -16.48 20.92
CA VAL A 165 -6.53 -17.23 19.70
C VAL A 165 -7.83 -17.72 19.09
N GLU A 166 -8.06 -17.36 17.84
CA GLU A 166 -9.24 -17.75 17.07
C GLU A 166 -8.84 -18.74 15.98
N PHE A 167 -9.62 -19.80 15.83
CA PHE A 167 -9.41 -20.87 14.86
C PHE A 167 -10.59 -20.89 13.89
N ASN A 168 -10.30 -20.83 12.60
CA ASN A 168 -11.32 -20.73 11.58
C ASN A 168 -11.03 -21.71 10.45
N TYR A 169 -12.01 -22.49 10.05
CA TYR A 169 -11.91 -23.30 8.84
C TYR A 169 -12.16 -22.39 7.62
N ASN A 170 -11.17 -22.26 6.73
CA ASN A 170 -11.31 -21.43 5.54
C ASN A 170 -11.82 -22.26 4.37
N GLN A 171 -13.15 -22.27 4.21
CA GLN A 171 -13.83 -22.98 3.14
C GLN A 171 -13.39 -22.47 1.76
N GLN A 172 -13.42 -21.15 1.53
CA GLN A 172 -13.10 -20.56 0.22
C GLN A 172 -11.70 -20.92 -0.28
N LYS A 173 -10.70 -20.87 0.62
CA LYS A 173 -9.32 -21.19 0.27
C LYS A 173 -9.11 -22.70 0.12
N THR A 174 -9.83 -23.49 0.89
CA THR A 174 -9.87 -24.95 0.74
C THR A 174 -10.45 -25.34 -0.63
N GLU A 175 -11.55 -24.73 -1.06
CA GLU A 175 -12.11 -24.93 -2.41
C GLU A 175 -11.12 -24.51 -3.51
N LEU A 176 -10.48 -23.34 -3.36
CA LEU A 176 -9.49 -22.84 -4.32
C LEU A 176 -8.30 -23.79 -4.52
N LEU A 177 -7.86 -24.45 -3.45
CA LEU A 177 -6.74 -25.39 -3.47
C LEU A 177 -7.14 -26.80 -3.94
N ASN A 178 -8.44 -27.08 -4.07
CA ASN A 178 -8.97 -28.34 -4.57
C ASN A 178 -9.95 -28.11 -5.75
N PRO A 179 -9.49 -27.49 -6.87
CA PRO A 179 -10.37 -26.93 -7.90
C PRO A 179 -11.23 -27.94 -8.67
N ASN A 180 -10.90 -29.23 -8.62
CA ASN A 180 -11.61 -30.30 -9.32
C ASN A 180 -12.39 -31.23 -8.38
N ALA A 181 -12.56 -30.84 -7.11
CA ALA A 181 -13.24 -31.61 -6.10
C ALA A 181 -14.52 -30.91 -5.65
N THR A 182 -15.57 -31.69 -5.38
CA THR A 182 -16.71 -31.23 -4.57
C THR A 182 -16.42 -31.69 -3.15
N LEU A 183 -16.16 -30.72 -2.27
CA LEU A 183 -15.79 -30.98 -0.88
C LEU A 183 -17.02 -31.00 0.01
N ASN A 184 -17.00 -31.82 1.05
CA ASN A 184 -18.11 -31.94 1.99
C ASN A 184 -18.12 -30.83 3.04
N HIS A 185 -16.94 -30.29 3.39
CA HIS A 185 -16.77 -29.19 4.35
C HIS A 185 -17.30 -29.46 5.77
N ASN A 186 -17.45 -30.72 6.19
CA ASN A 186 -17.86 -31.06 7.57
C ASN A 186 -16.72 -30.95 8.59
N THR A 187 -15.66 -30.17 8.29
CA THR A 187 -14.56 -29.94 9.22
C THR A 187 -15.04 -29.05 10.36
N THR A 188 -14.91 -29.53 11.60
CA THR A 188 -15.44 -28.86 12.80
C THR A 188 -14.45 -28.87 13.95
N PHE A 189 -14.52 -27.86 14.81
CA PHE A 189 -13.78 -27.83 16.08
C PHE A 189 -14.56 -28.60 17.14
N LEU A 190 -13.86 -29.45 17.90
CA LEU A 190 -14.49 -30.34 18.90
C LEU A 190 -14.74 -29.65 20.24
N ASN A 191 -13.92 -28.65 20.57
CA ASN A 191 -14.00 -27.93 21.84
C ASN A 191 -14.53 -26.51 21.59
N THR A 192 -13.61 -25.59 21.37
CA THR A 192 -13.89 -24.19 21.10
C THR A 192 -12.99 -23.73 19.97
N SER A 193 -13.53 -22.85 19.12
CA SER A 193 -12.78 -22.16 18.08
C SER A 193 -12.07 -20.92 18.62
N GLU A 194 -12.20 -20.60 19.90
CA GLU A 194 -11.61 -19.41 20.52
C GLU A 194 -11.05 -19.77 21.90
N ILE A 195 -9.74 -19.62 22.08
CA ILE A 195 -9.03 -20.06 23.29
C ILE A 195 -8.02 -19.00 23.69
N ARG A 196 -7.93 -18.68 24.98
CA ARG A 196 -6.87 -17.81 25.50
C ARG A 196 -5.59 -18.59 25.76
N THR A 197 -4.46 -18.00 25.43
CA THR A 197 -3.15 -18.59 25.75
C THR A 197 -2.92 -18.68 27.26
N ASP A 198 -2.20 -19.71 27.69
CA ASP A 198 -1.76 -19.91 29.06
C ASP A 198 -0.59 -18.98 29.45
N SER A 199 -0.03 -19.15 30.65
CA SER A 199 1.15 -18.39 31.12
C SER A 199 2.41 -18.60 30.28
N ASN A 200 2.46 -19.66 29.46
CA ASN A 200 3.57 -19.97 28.56
C ASN A 200 3.31 -19.48 27.12
N GLY A 201 2.21 -18.75 26.89
CA GLY A 201 1.81 -18.28 25.57
C GLY A 201 1.28 -19.38 24.66
N LYS A 202 0.78 -20.50 25.22
CA LYS A 202 0.30 -21.65 24.44
C LYS A 202 -1.22 -21.78 24.51
N ALA A 203 -1.81 -22.20 23.39
CA ALA A 203 -3.21 -22.59 23.29
C ALA A 203 -3.31 -23.88 22.47
N GLN A 204 -4.29 -24.71 22.77
CA GLN A 204 -4.51 -25.97 22.06
C GLN A 204 -6.00 -26.16 21.80
N THR A 205 -6.37 -26.52 20.56
CA THR A 205 -7.72 -26.96 20.22
C THR A 205 -7.68 -28.25 19.42
N GLN A 206 -8.82 -28.92 19.34
CA GLN A 206 -9.00 -30.12 18.53
C GLN A 206 -9.91 -29.83 17.35
N VAL A 207 -9.48 -30.25 16.17
CA VAL A 207 -10.27 -30.20 14.95
C VAL A 207 -10.54 -31.62 14.46
N GLN A 208 -11.80 -31.90 14.16
CA GLN A 208 -12.21 -33.07 13.40
C GLN A 208 -12.32 -32.66 11.94
N VAL A 209 -11.48 -33.23 11.09
CA VAL A 209 -11.55 -33.01 9.64
C VAL A 209 -12.57 -33.93 9.00
N ASP A 210 -13.16 -33.50 7.88
CA ASP A 210 -14.04 -34.38 7.10
C ASP A 210 -13.26 -35.59 6.59
N GLY A 211 -13.74 -36.79 6.95
CA GLY A 211 -13.02 -38.03 6.66
C GLY A 211 -12.96 -38.36 5.17
N VAL A 212 -13.96 -37.97 4.39
CA VAL A 212 -13.98 -38.20 2.94
C VAL A 212 -13.02 -37.24 2.25
N ASP A 213 -13.09 -35.95 2.60
CA ASP A 213 -12.19 -34.94 2.05
C ASP A 213 -10.73 -35.28 2.37
N PHE A 214 -10.45 -35.68 3.61
CA PHE A 214 -9.12 -36.10 4.04
C PHE A 214 -8.65 -37.40 3.36
N ALA A 215 -9.51 -38.42 3.26
CA ALA A 215 -9.15 -39.70 2.66
C ALA A 215 -8.80 -39.57 1.16
N ASN A 216 -9.46 -38.64 0.46
CA ASN A 216 -9.20 -38.27 -0.92
C ASN A 216 -7.95 -37.39 -1.10
N GLY A 217 -7.28 -37.02 0.00
CA GLY A 217 -6.04 -36.22 -0.03
C GLY A 217 -6.28 -34.73 -0.31
N HIS A 218 -7.48 -34.22 -0.04
CA HIS A 218 -7.78 -32.80 -0.23
C HIS A 218 -7.07 -31.94 0.83
N ILE A 219 -6.67 -30.74 0.41
CA ILE A 219 -5.97 -29.78 1.26
C ILE A 219 -7.00 -28.99 2.07
N LEU A 220 -7.01 -29.18 3.39
CA LEU A 220 -7.90 -28.46 4.30
C LEU A 220 -7.16 -27.30 4.96
N ILE A 221 -7.68 -26.08 4.83
CA ILE A 221 -7.03 -24.87 5.38
C ILE A 221 -7.71 -24.43 6.66
N ILE A 222 -6.90 -24.27 7.69
CA ILE A 222 -7.29 -23.67 8.96
C ILE A 222 -6.49 -22.38 9.15
N GLU A 223 -7.21 -21.31 9.49
CA GLU A 223 -6.64 -20.02 9.81
C GLU A 223 -6.65 -19.84 11.32
N VAL A 224 -5.52 -19.37 11.84
CA VAL A 224 -5.32 -19.10 13.26
C VAL A 224 -4.99 -17.62 13.40
N ASN A 225 -5.81 -16.91 14.17
CA ASN A 225 -5.73 -15.46 14.32
C ASN A 225 -5.46 -15.09 15.78
N VAL A 226 -4.69 -14.03 15.99
CA VAL A 226 -4.52 -13.38 17.29
C VAL A 226 -4.46 -11.88 17.04
N GLY A 227 -5.51 -11.15 17.43
CA GLY A 227 -5.61 -9.71 17.16
C GLY A 227 -5.55 -9.42 15.66
N ASN A 228 -4.51 -8.70 15.22
CA ASN A 228 -4.27 -8.36 13.81
C ASN A 228 -3.28 -9.30 13.10
N VAL A 229 -2.76 -10.31 13.79
CA VAL A 229 -1.82 -11.28 13.22
C VAL A 229 -2.58 -12.55 12.86
N LEU A 230 -2.28 -13.11 11.69
CA LEU A 230 -2.86 -14.36 11.21
C LEU A 230 -1.78 -15.30 10.71
N THR A 231 -1.99 -16.59 10.91
CA THR A 231 -1.23 -17.67 10.28
C THR A 231 -2.18 -18.70 9.69
N LYS A 232 -1.68 -19.51 8.76
CA LYS A 232 -2.48 -20.53 8.06
C LYS A 232 -1.76 -21.86 8.15
N ILE A 233 -2.50 -22.89 8.50
CA ILE A 233 -2.03 -24.27 8.52
C ILE A 233 -2.86 -25.09 7.54
N SER A 234 -2.23 -26.13 6.98
CA SER A 234 -2.88 -27.08 6.10
C SER A 234 -2.88 -28.47 6.73
N ILE A 235 -4.00 -29.16 6.66
CA ILE A 235 -4.12 -30.58 7.01
C ILE A 235 -4.44 -31.35 5.73
N GLN A 236 -3.65 -32.39 5.45
CA GLN A 236 -3.80 -33.29 4.31
C GLN A 236 -3.21 -34.66 4.68
N LYS A 237 -3.53 -35.68 3.87
CA LYS A 237 -3.03 -37.06 4.04
C LYS A 237 -1.53 -37.19 3.79
#